data_AF-A0A1H2PR90-F1
#
_entry.id   AF-A0A1H2PR90-F1
#
_cell.length_a   1.000
_cell.length_b   1.000
_cell.length_c   1.000
_cell.angle_alpha   90.00
_cell.angle_beta   90.00
_cell.angle_gamma   90.00
#
_symmetry.space_group_name_H-M   'P 1'
#
loop_
_entity.id
_entity.type
_entity.pdbx_description
1 polymer ?
#
loop_
_entity_poly.entity_id
_entity_poly.type
_entity_poly.pdbx_seq_one_letter_code
_entity_poly.pdbx_strand_id
1 'polypeptide(L)'
;MKQKIRYAAAVLTCLAPLALACQSAQAQAPAAPTAPNAQAAAPTDAPTGAPTGARNAMQEAAASWNAYTLMQQCQDKSDNVSQAQCTSAVRGVVHGYQYGVLFLAQHATVDNKRVQPIALCIDRTPLSTLVDEYVQDAQQVSPETLSKTPAEVALLGSIHQHHPCR
;
A
#
# COMPACT_ATOMS: atom_id res chain seq x y z
N MET A 1 -41.04 14.54 -42.13
CA MET A 1 -41.23 15.71 -41.25
C MET A 1 -42.30 15.41 -40.21
N LYS A 2 -42.05 15.80 -38.95
CA LYS A 2 -42.97 15.89 -37.79
C LYS A 2 -43.30 14.58 -37.04
N GLN A 3 -42.70 14.43 -35.87
CA GLN A 3 -43.46 14.17 -34.64
C GLN A 3 -42.73 14.75 -33.42
N LYS A 4 -43.48 15.57 -32.67
CA LYS A 4 -43.08 16.23 -31.43
C LYS A 4 -43.38 15.28 -30.27
N ILE A 5 -42.46 15.13 -29.31
CA ILE A 5 -42.80 14.57 -27.99
C ILE A 5 -42.42 15.59 -26.93
N ARG A 6 -43.40 15.83 -26.06
CA ARG A 6 -43.46 16.85 -25.02
C ARG A 6 -42.95 16.30 -23.68
N TYR A 7 -42.43 17.23 -22.88
CA TYR A 7 -42.09 17.22 -21.45
C TYR A 7 -42.92 16.30 -20.53
N ALA A 8 -42.26 15.76 -19.48
CA ALA A 8 -42.79 15.79 -18.11
C ALA A 8 -41.65 15.57 -17.09
N ALA A 9 -41.47 16.55 -16.21
CA ALA A 9 -40.72 16.45 -14.97
C ALA A 9 -41.56 15.71 -13.92
N ALA A 10 -40.95 14.89 -13.08
CA ALA A 10 -41.57 14.40 -11.86
C ALA A 10 -40.49 14.21 -10.78
N VAL A 11 -40.39 15.23 -9.92
CA VAL A 11 -39.77 15.17 -8.60
C VAL A 11 -40.75 14.39 -7.70
N LEU A 12 -40.29 13.34 -7.04
CA LEU A 12 -41.04 12.74 -5.94
C LEU A 12 -40.08 12.29 -4.83
N THR A 13 -39.99 13.13 -3.80
CA THR A 13 -39.44 12.84 -2.48
C THR A 13 -40.40 11.95 -1.70
N CYS A 14 -39.90 10.88 -1.07
CA CYS A 14 -40.60 10.18 0.02
C CYS A 14 -39.65 9.97 1.21
N LEU A 15 -40.07 10.52 2.35
CA LEU A 15 -39.53 10.30 3.70
C LEU A 15 -39.99 8.93 4.26
N ALA A 16 -39.18 8.38 5.17
CA ALA A 16 -39.35 7.14 5.97
C ALA A 16 -40.57 7.20 6.95
N PRO A 17 -40.85 6.21 7.85
CA PRO A 17 -40.24 4.88 8.10
C PRO A 17 -41.27 3.73 8.28
N LEU A 18 -40.84 2.45 8.25
CA LEU A 18 -41.60 1.33 8.83
C LEU A 18 -40.66 0.19 9.23
N ALA A 19 -40.62 -0.06 10.54
CA ALA A 19 -39.99 -1.19 11.20
C ALA A 19 -41.00 -2.34 11.39
N LEU A 20 -40.52 -3.59 11.32
CA LEU A 20 -41.09 -4.92 11.67
C LEU A 20 -40.86 -5.88 10.48
N ALA A 21 -40.31 -7.09 10.58
CA ALA A 21 -39.92 -7.93 11.71
C ALA A 21 -38.99 -9.04 11.20
N CYS A 22 -38.01 -9.48 12.00
CA CYS A 22 -37.56 -10.88 12.05
C CYS A 22 -36.81 -11.14 13.37
N GLN A 23 -37.59 -11.53 14.38
CA GLN A 23 -37.16 -12.36 15.52
C GLN A 23 -36.93 -13.79 14.96
N SER A 24 -36.11 -14.71 15.47
CA SER A 24 -35.35 -14.90 16.71
C SER A 24 -34.43 -16.12 16.51
N ALA A 25 -33.18 -16.07 16.99
CA ALA A 25 -32.41 -17.28 17.29
C ALA A 25 -31.60 -17.03 18.57
N GLN A 26 -32.04 -17.65 19.67
CA GLN A 26 -31.35 -17.63 20.96
C GLN A 26 -30.49 -18.89 21.09
N ALA A 27 -29.23 -18.73 21.46
CA ALA A 27 -28.45 -19.77 22.12
C ALA A 27 -27.73 -19.13 23.32
N GLN A 28 -28.10 -19.61 24.50
CA GLN A 28 -27.62 -19.19 25.81
C GLN A 28 -26.20 -19.73 26.05
N ALA A 29 -25.31 -18.90 26.60
CA ALA A 29 -24.05 -19.33 27.20
C ALA A 29 -24.02 -18.91 28.69
N PRO A 30 -23.55 -19.78 29.60
CA PRO A 30 -23.67 -19.60 31.05
C PRO A 30 -22.71 -18.56 31.64
N ALA A 31 -23.06 -18.10 32.83
CA ALA A 31 -22.41 -17.05 33.60
C ALA A 31 -20.99 -17.39 34.14
N ALA A 32 -20.18 -16.32 34.19
CA ALA A 32 -18.93 -15.98 34.88
C ALA A 32 -18.17 -17.01 35.75
N PRO A 33 -16.83 -16.85 35.82
CA PRO A 33 -16.28 -16.16 37.00
C PRO A 33 -15.24 -15.06 36.71
N THR A 34 -15.21 -14.09 37.61
CA THR A 34 -14.28 -12.97 37.78
C THR A 34 -12.82 -13.36 38.03
N ALA A 35 -11.88 -12.72 37.32
CA ALA A 35 -10.55 -12.22 37.78
C ALA A 35 -9.70 -11.78 36.55
N PRO A 36 -8.60 -11.00 36.71
CA PRO A 36 -8.44 -9.71 37.37
C PRO A 36 -8.03 -8.60 36.37
N ASN A 37 -8.01 -7.34 36.82
CA ASN A 37 -7.49 -6.17 36.09
C ASN A 37 -6.22 -6.48 35.29
N ALA A 38 -6.31 -6.46 33.96
CA ALA A 38 -5.14 -6.26 33.11
C ALA A 38 -4.79 -4.77 33.15
N GLN A 39 -3.91 -4.39 34.08
CA GLN A 39 -3.25 -3.09 34.04
C GLN A 39 -2.55 -2.93 32.69
N ALA A 40 -2.95 -1.90 31.94
CA ALA A 40 -2.14 -1.38 30.85
C ALA A 40 -0.81 -0.92 31.44
N ALA A 41 0.23 -1.74 31.28
CA ALA A 41 1.59 -1.34 31.56
C ALA A 41 1.95 -0.22 30.57
N ALA A 42 2.32 0.94 31.11
CA ALA A 42 3.00 1.98 30.35
C ALA A 42 4.28 1.38 29.71
N PRO A 43 4.66 1.78 28.49
CA PRO A 43 5.92 1.35 27.91
C PRO A 43 7.08 2.01 28.66
N THR A 44 7.70 1.24 29.54
CA THR A 44 8.97 1.57 30.19
C THR A 44 10.11 1.20 29.23
N ASP A 45 10.95 2.20 28.96
CA ASP A 45 12.31 2.15 28.40
C ASP A 45 12.53 1.49 27.03
N ALA A 46 12.80 2.35 26.04
CA ALA A 46 13.35 1.99 24.74
C ALA A 46 14.79 1.47 24.87
N PRO A 47 15.12 0.26 24.40
CA PRO A 47 16.50 -0.12 24.19
C PRO A 47 17.02 0.52 22.89
N THR A 48 17.96 1.44 23.04
CA THR A 48 18.84 1.95 21.98
C THR A 48 19.64 0.79 21.39
N GLY A 49 19.21 0.28 20.24
CA GLY A 49 19.96 -0.70 19.46
C GLY A 49 19.05 -1.53 18.57
N ALA A 50 19.01 -1.23 17.27
CA ALA A 50 18.35 -2.08 16.30
C ALA A 50 18.96 -3.49 16.37
N PRO A 51 18.19 -4.57 16.68
CA PRO A 51 18.75 -5.90 16.80
C PRO A 51 19.18 -6.41 15.43
N THR A 52 20.35 -7.04 15.35
CA THR A 52 20.91 -7.70 14.15
C THR A 52 19.93 -8.68 13.49
N GLY A 53 18.95 -9.21 14.24
CA GLY A 53 17.85 -10.04 13.74
C GLY A 53 16.89 -9.32 12.79
N ALA A 54 16.67 -8.01 12.94
CA ALA A 54 15.82 -7.24 12.01
C ALA A 54 16.49 -7.09 10.62
N ARG A 55 17.83 -7.01 10.58
CA ARG A 55 18.60 -7.01 9.33
C ARG A 55 18.53 -8.36 8.63
N ASN A 56 18.67 -9.46 9.36
CA ASN A 56 18.58 -10.81 8.79
C ASN A 56 17.16 -11.13 8.30
N ALA A 57 16.12 -10.77 9.07
CA ALA A 57 14.73 -10.94 8.64
C ALA A 57 14.37 -10.08 7.41
N MET A 58 14.89 -8.84 7.33
CA MET A 58 14.76 -8.00 6.14
C MET A 58 15.51 -8.59 4.94
N GLN A 59 16.66 -9.25 5.17
CA GLN A 59 17.48 -9.85 4.13
C GLN A 59 16.94 -11.19 3.63
N GLU A 60 16.31 -12.01 4.48
CA GLU A 60 15.57 -13.22 4.07
C GLU A 60 14.23 -12.89 3.41
N ALA A 61 13.51 -11.87 3.88
CA ALA A 61 12.34 -11.35 3.18
C ALA A 61 12.72 -10.78 1.79
N ALA A 62 13.84 -10.06 1.70
CA ALA A 62 14.38 -9.57 0.43
C ALA A 62 14.90 -10.68 -0.50
N ALA A 63 15.32 -11.84 0.04
CA ALA A 63 15.76 -12.97 -0.77
C ALA A 63 14.60 -13.58 -1.59
N SER A 64 13.38 -13.55 -1.06
CA SER A 64 12.17 -14.03 -1.77
C SER A 64 11.52 -12.97 -2.67
N TRP A 65 11.60 -11.70 -2.29
CA TRP A 65 11.02 -10.58 -3.04
C TRP A 65 12.10 -9.62 -3.57
N ASN A 66 12.65 -10.00 -4.71
CA ASN A 66 13.72 -9.28 -5.40
C ASN A 66 13.19 -8.62 -6.69
N ALA A 67 14.01 -7.75 -7.28
CA ALA A 67 13.63 -7.00 -8.48
C ALA A 67 13.36 -7.92 -9.67
N TYR A 68 14.01 -9.09 -9.74
CA TYR A 68 13.74 -10.03 -10.82
C TYR A 68 12.32 -10.62 -10.71
N THR A 69 11.89 -11.05 -9.52
CA THR A 69 10.56 -11.65 -9.33
C THR A 69 9.44 -10.62 -9.51
N LEU A 70 9.62 -9.38 -9.04
CA LEU A 70 8.67 -8.30 -9.28
C LEU A 70 8.55 -7.97 -10.77
N MET A 71 9.67 -7.84 -11.48
CA MET A 71 9.67 -7.57 -12.92
C MET A 71 8.95 -8.68 -13.71
N GLN A 72 9.17 -9.95 -13.39
CA GLN A 72 8.46 -11.06 -14.04
C GLN A 72 6.95 -11.00 -13.80
N GLN A 73 6.55 -10.75 -12.55
CA GLN A 73 5.13 -10.61 -12.18
C GLN A 73 4.45 -9.43 -12.88
N CYS A 74 5.17 -8.32 -13.08
CA CYS A 74 4.65 -7.14 -13.76
C CYS A 74 4.65 -7.23 -15.30
N GLN A 75 5.46 -8.12 -15.88
CA GLN A 75 5.49 -8.35 -17.32
C GLN A 75 4.33 -9.22 -17.80
N ASP A 76 3.83 -10.13 -16.97
CA ASP A 76 2.69 -10.97 -17.33
C ASP A 76 1.37 -10.19 -17.24
N LYS A 77 1.09 -9.44 -18.29
CA LYS A 77 -0.17 -8.69 -18.46
C LYS A 77 -1.35 -9.58 -18.86
N SER A 78 -1.12 -10.87 -19.14
CA SER A 78 -2.15 -11.80 -19.61
C SER A 78 -2.87 -12.51 -18.47
N ASP A 79 -2.20 -12.63 -17.32
CA ASP A 79 -2.78 -13.18 -16.10
C ASP A 79 -3.26 -12.07 -15.15
N ASN A 80 -4.58 -12.05 -14.92
CA ASN A 80 -5.22 -11.10 -14.00
C ASN A 80 -4.69 -11.25 -12.56
N VAL A 81 -4.27 -12.45 -12.15
CA VAL A 81 -3.70 -12.67 -10.81
C VAL A 81 -2.34 -12.03 -10.70
N SER A 82 -1.43 -12.32 -11.64
CA SER A 82 -0.10 -11.71 -11.71
C SER A 82 -0.19 -10.18 -11.82
N GLN A 83 -1.11 -9.66 -12.63
CA GLN A 83 -1.34 -8.22 -12.74
C GLN A 83 -1.85 -7.60 -11.42
N ALA A 84 -2.79 -8.26 -10.73
CA ALA A 84 -3.28 -7.80 -9.43
C ALA A 84 -2.17 -7.84 -8.36
N GLN A 85 -1.33 -8.87 -8.38
CA GLN A 85 -0.19 -8.98 -7.47
C GLN A 85 0.87 -7.91 -7.76
N CYS A 86 1.25 -7.68 -9.01
CA CYS A 86 2.17 -6.60 -9.40
C CYS A 86 1.63 -5.24 -8.95
N THR A 87 0.39 -4.90 -9.31
CA THR A 87 -0.19 -3.59 -8.99
C THR A 87 -0.36 -3.39 -7.49
N SER A 88 -0.76 -4.41 -6.74
CA SER A 88 -0.83 -4.32 -5.28
C SER A 88 0.55 -4.17 -4.61
N ALA A 89 1.56 -4.90 -5.10
CA ALA A 89 2.93 -4.79 -4.61
C ALA A 89 3.51 -3.38 -4.85
N VAL A 90 3.42 -2.87 -6.08
CA VAL A 90 3.92 -1.53 -6.44
C VAL A 90 3.17 -0.45 -5.64
N ARG A 91 1.84 -0.56 -5.51
CA ARG A 91 1.05 0.37 -4.69
C ARG A 91 1.51 0.34 -3.22
N GLY A 92 1.77 -0.84 -2.68
CA GLY A 92 2.26 -1.04 -1.32
C GLY A 92 3.59 -0.34 -1.07
N VAL A 93 4.55 -0.48 -1.99
CA VAL A 93 5.85 0.22 -1.91
C VAL A 93 5.67 1.72 -1.95
N VAL A 94 4.96 2.22 -2.96
CA VAL A 94 4.81 3.66 -3.18
C VAL A 94 4.19 4.34 -1.96
N HIS A 95 3.08 3.80 -1.45
CA HIS A 95 2.43 4.37 -0.27
C HIS A 95 3.21 4.10 1.01
N GLY A 96 3.80 2.91 1.16
CA GLY A 96 4.64 2.58 2.32
C GLY A 96 5.81 3.55 2.44
N TYR A 97 6.47 3.87 1.33
CA TYR A 97 7.55 4.84 1.27
C TYR A 97 7.05 6.27 1.57
N GLN A 98 5.96 6.72 0.94
CA GLN A 98 5.37 8.03 1.22
C GLN A 98 5.01 8.21 2.70
N TYR A 99 4.36 7.22 3.30
CA TYR A 99 4.00 7.25 4.72
C TYR A 99 5.22 7.11 5.63
N GLY A 100 6.22 6.31 5.25
CA GLY A 100 7.49 6.20 5.98
C GLY A 100 8.25 7.51 6.03
N VAL A 101 8.35 8.21 4.90
CA VAL A 101 8.96 9.55 4.81
C VAL A 101 8.20 10.57 5.66
N LEU A 102 6.86 10.55 5.62
CA LEU A 102 6.03 11.42 6.48
C LEU A 102 6.21 11.12 7.97
N PHE A 103 6.23 9.83 8.34
CA PHE A 103 6.47 9.40 9.71
C PHE A 103 7.83 9.90 10.20
N LEU A 104 8.88 9.75 9.39
CA LEU A 104 10.21 10.26 9.73
C LEU A 104 10.22 11.78 9.86
N ALA A 105 9.52 12.52 9.00
CA ALA A 105 9.43 13.98 9.10
C ALA A 105 8.75 14.46 10.40
N GLN A 106 7.81 13.69 10.94
CA GLN A 106 7.08 14.03 12.16
C GLN A 106 7.78 13.59 13.44
N HIS A 107 8.47 12.45 13.39
CA HIS A 107 8.99 11.78 14.59
C HIS A 107 10.51 11.83 14.72
N ALA A 108 11.23 12.06 13.63
CA ALA A 108 12.66 12.26 13.70
C ALA A 108 12.94 13.76 13.82
N THR A 109 13.97 14.16 14.57
CA THR A 109 14.53 15.52 14.55
C THR A 109 15.28 15.81 13.23
N VAL A 110 14.77 15.23 12.13
CA VAL A 110 15.33 15.37 10.80
C VAL A 110 14.76 16.65 10.23
N ASP A 111 15.64 17.61 9.98
CA ASP A 111 15.30 18.82 9.25
C ASP A 111 14.57 18.45 7.95
N ASN A 112 13.43 19.09 7.69
CA ASN A 112 12.64 18.88 6.47
C ASN A 112 13.49 19.01 5.19
N LYS A 113 14.56 19.82 5.20
CA LYS A 113 15.52 19.94 4.09
C LYS A 113 16.26 18.65 3.76
N ARG A 114 16.34 17.70 4.71
CA ARG A 114 16.96 16.37 4.50
C ARG A 114 15.96 15.30 4.09
N VAL A 115 14.67 15.57 4.23
CA VAL A 115 13.59 14.62 3.85
C VAL A 115 13.08 14.90 2.43
N GLN A 116 13.06 16.17 2.02
CA GLN A 116 12.68 16.59 0.66
C GLN A 116 13.39 15.81 -0.48
N PRO A 117 14.72 15.57 -0.45
CA PRO A 117 15.40 14.88 -1.54
C PRO A 117 15.04 13.40 -1.68
N ILE A 118 14.50 12.81 -0.62
CA ILE A 118 14.07 11.41 -0.56
C ILE A 118 12.55 11.30 -0.60
N ALA A 119 11.82 12.36 -0.96
CA ALA A 119 10.39 12.27 -1.20
C ALA A 119 10.13 11.73 -2.62
N LEU A 120 9.01 11.03 -2.83
CA LEU A 120 8.56 10.67 -4.18
C LEU A 120 7.74 11.82 -4.77
N CYS A 121 8.22 12.40 -5.88
CA CYS A 121 7.56 13.51 -6.57
C CYS A 121 6.69 13.04 -7.74
N ILE A 122 5.82 12.08 -7.46
CA ILE A 122 4.96 11.39 -8.43
C ILE A 122 3.53 11.96 -8.46
N ASP A 123 3.37 13.28 -8.32
CA ASP A 123 2.05 13.89 -8.25
C ASP A 123 1.24 13.61 -9.53
N ARG A 124 0.06 12.99 -9.36
CA ARG A 124 -0.84 12.55 -10.43
C ARG A 124 -0.27 11.50 -11.39
N THR A 125 0.85 10.87 -11.07
CA THR A 125 1.36 9.76 -11.90
C THR A 125 0.50 8.52 -11.69
N PRO A 126 -0.13 7.97 -12.75
CA PRO A 126 -0.89 6.73 -12.64
C PRO A 126 0.00 5.57 -12.21
N LEU A 127 -0.52 4.68 -11.37
CA LEU A 127 0.22 3.49 -10.93
C LEU A 127 0.68 2.61 -12.11
N SER A 128 -0.14 2.51 -13.17
CA SER A 128 0.22 1.78 -14.39
C SER A 128 1.47 2.35 -15.06
N THR A 129 1.62 3.68 -15.06
CA THR A 129 2.80 4.34 -15.61
C THR A 129 4.06 3.96 -14.81
N LEU A 130 3.98 3.97 -13.48
CA LEU A 130 5.09 3.54 -12.62
C LEU A 130 5.49 2.07 -12.86
N VAL A 131 4.49 1.21 -13.08
CA VAL A 131 4.72 -0.21 -13.42
C VAL A 131 5.43 -0.34 -14.77
N ASP A 132 4.94 0.35 -15.80
CA ASP A 132 5.50 0.27 -17.15
C ASP A 132 6.94 0.81 -17.19
N GLU A 133 7.21 1.94 -16.54
CA GLU A 133 8.55 2.52 -16.39
C GLU A 133 9.50 1.57 -15.65
N TYR A 134 9.05 0.98 -14.54
CA TYR A 134 9.83 0.00 -13.80
C TYR A 134 10.19 -1.22 -14.64
N VAL A 135 9.23 -1.79 -15.38
CA VAL A 135 9.49 -2.95 -16.25
C VAL A 135 10.49 -2.57 -17.35
N GLN A 136 10.35 -1.39 -17.95
CA GLN A 136 11.26 -0.90 -18.97
C GLN A 136 12.70 -0.72 -18.44
N ASP A 137 12.86 -0.21 -17.22
CA ASP A 137 14.19 -0.02 -16.61
C ASP A 137 14.79 -1.36 -16.17
N ALA A 138 14.00 -2.23 -15.55
CA ALA A 138 14.46 -3.53 -15.10
C ALA A 138 14.93 -4.41 -16.26
N GLN A 139 14.29 -4.34 -17.43
CA GLN A 139 14.73 -5.07 -18.64
C GLN A 139 16.13 -4.67 -19.13
N GLN A 140 16.63 -3.48 -18.77
CA GLN A 140 17.98 -3.02 -19.13
C GLN A 140 19.06 -3.56 -18.19
N VAL A 141 18.67 -4.18 -17.09
CA VAL A 141 19.58 -4.69 -16.05
C VAL A 141 19.70 -6.21 -16.19
N SER A 142 20.90 -6.75 -15.94
CA SER A 142 21.10 -8.20 -16.02
C SER A 142 20.23 -8.97 -15.00
N PRO A 143 19.69 -10.16 -15.36
CA PRO A 143 18.90 -10.97 -14.43
C PRO A 143 19.64 -11.31 -13.14
N GLU A 144 20.96 -11.51 -13.21
CA GLU A 144 21.78 -11.78 -12.03
C GLU A 144 21.77 -10.59 -11.06
N THR A 145 21.95 -9.37 -11.57
CA THR A 145 21.91 -8.15 -10.75
C THR A 145 20.53 -7.94 -10.15
N LEU A 146 19.46 -8.13 -10.93
CA LEU A 146 18.08 -8.00 -10.46
C LEU A 146 17.76 -9.00 -9.33
N SER A 147 18.24 -10.23 -9.43
CA SER A 147 17.98 -11.26 -8.40
C SER A 147 18.62 -10.94 -7.05
N LYS A 148 19.71 -10.16 -7.04
CA LYS A 148 20.43 -9.70 -5.84
C LYS A 148 19.93 -8.34 -5.33
N THR A 149 19.03 -7.68 -6.08
CA THR A 149 18.52 -6.36 -5.74
C THR A 149 17.14 -6.50 -5.10
N PRO A 150 16.88 -5.92 -3.91
CA PRO A 150 15.54 -5.90 -3.34
C PRO A 150 14.54 -5.22 -4.29
N ALA A 151 13.33 -5.76 -4.40
CA ALA A 151 12.32 -5.24 -5.33
C ALA A 151 12.01 -3.75 -5.09
N GLU A 152 11.83 -3.38 -3.83
CA GLU A 152 11.59 -2.00 -3.40
C GLU A 152 12.71 -1.05 -3.82
N VAL A 153 13.98 -1.44 -3.67
CA VAL A 153 15.13 -0.60 -4.03
C VAL A 153 15.17 -0.33 -5.53
N ALA A 154 14.95 -1.36 -6.35
CA ALA A 154 14.92 -1.20 -7.80
C ALA A 154 13.73 -0.34 -8.26
N LEU A 155 12.54 -0.58 -7.69
CA LEU A 155 11.33 0.16 -8.01
C LEU A 155 11.45 1.64 -7.64
N LEU A 156 11.87 1.96 -6.42
CA LEU A 156 12.07 3.35 -5.98
C LEU A 156 13.17 4.04 -6.81
N GLY A 157 14.23 3.29 -7.16
CA GLY A 157 15.27 3.79 -8.06
C GLY A 157 14.73 4.21 -9.42
N SER A 158 13.92 3.35 -10.06
CA SER A 158 13.22 3.68 -11.31
C SER A 158 12.33 4.92 -11.15
N ILE A 159 11.52 4.98 -10.11
CA ILE A 159 10.64 6.13 -9.85
C ILE A 159 11.45 7.43 -9.72
N HIS A 160 12.58 7.43 -9.02
CA HIS A 160 13.43 8.62 -8.88
C HIS A 160 14.11 9.04 -10.19
N GLN A 161 14.36 8.11 -11.12
CA GLN A 161 14.91 8.42 -12.43
C GLN A 161 13.89 9.13 -13.33
N HIS A 162 12.63 8.69 -13.30
CA HIS A 162 11.55 9.25 -14.14
C HIS A 162 10.85 10.46 -13.51
N HIS A 163 10.76 10.52 -12.18
CA HIS A 163 10.00 11.53 -11.44
C HIS A 163 10.86 12.31 -10.43
N PRO A 164 11.88 13.06 -10.90
CA PRO A 164 12.74 13.83 -10.02
C PRO A 164 11.97 14.98 -9.36
N CYS A 165 12.21 15.17 -8.06
CA CYS A 165 11.74 16.34 -7.32
C CYS A 165 12.43 17.60 -7.86
N ARG A 166 11.64 18.60 -8.28
CA ARG A 166 12.11 19.91 -8.73
C ARG A 166 11.77 21.00 -7.72
#